data_AF-A0A954UW91-F1
#
_entry.id   AF-A0A954UW91-F1
#
_cell.length_a   1.000
_cell.length_b   1.000
_cell.length_c   1.000
_cell.angle_alpha   90.00
_cell.angle_beta   90.00
_cell.angle_gamma   90.00
#
_symmetry.space_group_name_H-M   'P 1'
#
loop_
_entity.id
_entity.type
_entity.pdbx_description
1 polymer ?
#
loop_
_entity_poly.entity_id
_entity_poly.type
_entity_poly.pdbx_seq_one_letter_code
_entity_poly.pdbx_strand_id
1 'polypeptide(L)'
;MGMIDIELPPRERQLILRYGYPFEQIKQALLAVSSSRRTESVSFDEHEVNRLIGDLCRSINHEEGGLRVQAELDELCTRIEHAYNTGDGDLDALW
;
A
#
# COMPACT_ATOMS: atom_id res chain seq x y z
N MET A 1 6.94 -13.22 13.90
CA MET A 1 6.53 -12.07 13.08
C MET A 1 6.97 -12.38 11.66
N GLY A 2 6.02 -12.64 10.77
CA GLY A 2 6.34 -12.78 9.35
C GLY A 2 6.61 -11.41 8.73
N MET A 3 7.48 -11.37 7.73
CA MET A 3 7.55 -10.26 6.79
C MET A 3 6.65 -10.60 5.61
N ILE A 4 5.94 -9.60 5.09
CA ILE A 4 5.13 -9.67 3.88
C ILE A 4 5.76 -8.71 2.88
N ASP A 5 6.23 -9.24 1.77
CA ASP A 5 6.76 -8.45 0.67
C ASP A 5 5.61 -8.10 -0.27
N ILE A 6 5.39 -6.80 -0.50
CA ILE A 6 4.30 -6.32 -1.35
C ILE A 6 4.89 -5.55 -2.54
N GLU A 7 4.56 -6.00 -3.74
CA GLU A 7 4.89 -5.30 -4.98
C GLU A 7 4.00 -4.08 -5.17
N LEU A 8 4.60 -2.89 -5.18
CA LEU A 8 3.87 -1.63 -5.27
C LEU A 8 4.25 -0.87 -6.55
N PRO A 9 3.30 -0.62 -7.47
CA PRO A 9 3.51 0.25 -8.61
C PRO A 9 3.62 1.72 -8.16
N PRO A 10 4.17 2.61 -9.00
CA PRO A 10 4.41 4.01 -8.61
C PRO A 10 3.17 4.74 -8.09
N ARG A 11 1.98 4.41 -8.62
CA ARG A 11 0.73 5.04 -8.19
C ARG A 11 0.35 4.65 -6.76
N GLU A 12 0.42 3.37 -6.43
CA GLU A 12 0.10 2.88 -5.10
C GLU A 12 1.09 3.40 -4.06
N ARG A 13 2.38 3.48 -4.39
CA ARG A 13 3.39 4.10 -3.51
C ARG A 13 3.02 5.55 -3.15
N GLN A 14 2.52 6.32 -4.12
CA GLN A 14 2.06 7.70 -3.89
C GLN A 14 0.80 7.75 -3.02
N LEU A 15 -0.14 6.82 -3.22
CA LEU A 15 -1.35 6.73 -2.40
C LEU A 15 -1.01 6.40 -0.95
N ILE A 16 -0.12 5.43 -0.71
CA ILE A 16 0.35 5.07 0.64
C ILE A 16 1.04 6.26 1.31
N LEU A 17 1.96 6.93 0.62
CA LEU A 17 2.67 8.10 1.17
C LEU A 17 1.73 9.26 1.53
N ARG A 18 0.60 9.38 0.83
CA ARG A 18 -0.32 10.51 0.99
C ARG A 18 -1.48 10.22 1.94
N TYR A 19 -1.97 8.99 1.98
CA TYR A 19 -3.21 8.60 2.65
C TYR A 19 -3.04 7.43 3.63
N GLY A 20 -1.96 6.65 3.52
CA GLY A 20 -1.73 5.46 4.34
C GLY A 20 -0.96 5.72 5.64
N TYR A 21 -0.47 6.94 5.86
CA TYR A 21 0.28 7.36 7.06
C TYR A 21 1.29 6.30 7.59
N PRO A 22 2.15 5.72 6.71
CA PRO A 22 2.98 4.59 7.08
C PRO A 22 3.99 4.96 8.17
N PHE A 23 4.45 3.94 8.90
CA PHE A 23 5.57 4.07 9.83
C PHE A 23 6.83 4.60 9.12
N GLU A 24 7.71 5.25 9.88
CA GLU A 24 8.83 6.00 9.31
C GLU A 24 9.75 5.12 8.47
N GLN A 25 10.01 3.87 8.88
CA GLN A 25 10.82 2.93 8.10
C GLN A 25 10.23 2.62 6.73
N ILE A 26 8.92 2.33 6.66
CA ILE A 26 8.20 2.07 5.41
C ILE A 26 8.15 3.33 4.56
N LYS A 27 7.89 4.48 5.18
CA LYS A 27 7.90 5.77 4.50
C LYS A 27 9.25 6.03 3.85
N GLN A 28 10.36 5.79 4.55
CA GLN A 28 11.71 5.95 4.00
C GLN A 28 11.97 4.96 2.85
N ALA A 29 11.53 3.71 2.97
CA ALA A 29 11.63 2.73 1.89
C ALA A 29 10.87 3.19 0.63
N LEU A 30 9.64 3.67 0.80
CA LEU A 30 8.82 4.21 -0.29
C LEU A 30 9.44 5.47 -0.92
N LEU A 31 10.01 6.36 -0.10
CA LEU A 31 10.67 7.58 -0.57
C LEU A 31 11.95 7.28 -1.34
N ALA A 32 12.72 6.26 -0.93
CA ALA A 32 13.94 5.84 -1.61
C ALA A 32 13.70 5.41 -3.07
N VAL A 33 12.52 4.86 -3.35
CA VAL A 33 12.11 4.42 -4.70
C VAL A 33 11.06 5.33 -5.34
N SER A 34 10.83 6.51 -4.78
CA SER A 34 9.75 7.42 -5.22
C SER A 34 9.91 7.91 -6.67
N SER A 35 11.15 8.01 -7.18
CA SER A 35 11.44 8.38 -8.56
C SER A 35 11.39 7.19 -9.53
N SER A 36 11.35 5.95 -9.03
CA SER A 36 11.25 4.77 -9.88
C SER A 36 9.90 4.72 -10.58
N ARG A 37 9.89 4.37 -11.87
CA ARG A 37 8.68 4.10 -12.64
C ARG A 37 8.32 2.62 -12.66
N ARG A 38 9.11 1.77 -12.01
CA ARG A 38 8.89 0.33 -11.93
C ARG A 38 8.03 0.00 -10.72
N THR A 39 7.42 -1.17 -10.78
CA THR A 39 6.94 -1.88 -9.59
C THR A 39 8.13 -2.20 -8.71
N GLU A 40 8.02 -1.92 -7.42
CA GLU A 40 9.09 -2.16 -6.45
C GLU A 40 8.49 -2.94 -5.29
N SER A 41 9.20 -3.94 -4.79
CA SER A 41 8.79 -4.69 -3.62
C SER A 41 9.19 -3.95 -2.34
N VAL A 42 8.25 -3.84 -1.39
CA VAL A 42 8.46 -3.25 -0.08
C VAL A 42 8.04 -4.26 0.97
N SER A 43 8.93 -4.54 1.91
CA SER A 43 8.68 -5.46 3.02
C SER A 43 7.96 -4.75 4.17
N PHE A 44 6.92 -5.39 4.70
CA PHE A 44 6.16 -4.94 5.86
C PHE A 44 6.10 -6.05 6.90
N ASP A 45 6.05 -5.70 8.18
CA ASP A 45 5.60 -6.62 9.22
C ASP A 45 4.06 -6.63 9.33
N GLU A 46 3.51 -7.66 9.97
CA GLU A 46 2.07 -7.83 10.18
C GLU A 46 1.40 -6.61 10.85
N HIS A 47 2.08 -5.95 11.80
CA HIS A 47 1.52 -4.79 12.50
C HIS A 47 1.48 -3.57 11.59
N GLU A 48 2.52 -3.35 10.79
CA GLU A 48 2.59 -2.29 9.79
C GLU A 48 1.48 -2.43 8.76
N VAL A 49 1.24 -3.65 8.26
CA VAL A 49 0.17 -3.92 7.29
C VAL A 49 -1.20 -3.65 7.90
N ASN A 50 -1.49 -4.18 9.10
CA ASN A 50 -2.77 -3.94 9.77
C ASN A 50 -3.03 -2.44 10.00
N ARG A 51 -2.00 -1.69 10.40
CA ARG A 51 -2.13 -0.24 10.61
C ARG A 51 -2.40 0.49 9.31
N LEU A 52 -1.66 0.14 8.25
CA LEU A 52 -1.83 0.71 6.91
C LEU A 52 -3.25 0.49 6.38
N ILE A 53 -3.80 -0.73 6.52
CA ILE A 53 -5.20 -1.04 6.14
C ILE A 53 -6.18 -0.12 6.88
N GLY A 54 -6.00 0.06 8.20
CA GLY A 54 -6.85 0.93 9.00
C GLY A 54 -6.80 2.40 8.55
N ASP A 55 -5.61 2.91 8.24
CA ASP A 55 -5.43 4.28 7.78
C ASP A 55 -5.99 4.51 6.37
N LEU A 56 -5.84 3.54 5.46
CA LEU A 56 -6.47 3.58 4.12
C LEU A 56 -8.00 3.56 4.23
N CYS A 57 -8.57 2.65 5.04
CA CYS A 57 -10.00 2.61 5.32
C CYS A 57 -10.52 3.96 5.84
N ARG A 58 -9.76 4.62 6.72
CA ARG A 58 -10.11 5.95 7.21
C ARG A 58 -10.10 6.99 6.08
N SER A 59 -9.05 7.05 5.27
CA SER A 59 -8.98 8.03 4.17
C SER A 59 -10.06 7.83 3.10
N ILE A 60 -10.47 6.58 2.81
CA ILE A 60 -11.60 6.26 1.93
C ILE A 60 -12.89 6.89 2.48
N ASN A 61 -13.18 6.64 3.76
CA ASN A 61 -14.44 7.06 4.41
C ASN A 61 -14.52 8.58 4.68
N HIS A 62 -13.38 9.27 4.74
CA HIS A 62 -13.31 10.72 4.98
C HIS A 62 -13.20 11.56 3.69
N GLU A 63 -13.48 10.96 2.52
CA GLU A 63 -13.50 11.60 1.19
C GLU A 63 -12.20 12.34 0.81
N GLU A 64 -11.06 11.89 1.30
CA GLU A 64 -9.77 12.53 1.00
C GLU A 64 -9.38 12.31 -0.48
N GLY A 65 -9.74 13.26 -1.36
CA GLY A 65 -9.36 13.24 -2.78
C GLY A 65 -10.49 12.92 -3.78
N GLY A 66 -11.74 12.78 -3.31
CA GLY A 66 -12.92 12.57 -4.16
C GLY A 66 -13.06 11.15 -4.73
N LEU A 67 -14.18 10.90 -5.45
CA LEU A 67 -14.63 9.56 -5.87
C LEU A 67 -13.58 8.71 -6.59
N ARG A 68 -12.77 9.31 -7.46
CA ARG A 68 -11.73 8.58 -8.20
C ARG A 68 -10.62 8.10 -7.27
N VAL A 69 -10.17 8.95 -6.34
CA VAL A 69 -9.12 8.58 -5.39
C VAL A 69 -9.64 7.54 -4.41
N GLN A 70 -10.91 7.64 -3.99
CA GLN A 70 -11.54 6.61 -3.15
C GLN A 70 -11.52 5.23 -3.82
N ALA A 71 -11.87 5.14 -5.10
CA ALA A 71 -11.83 3.87 -5.83
C ALA A 71 -10.40 3.28 -5.90
N GLU A 72 -9.39 4.13 -6.16
CA GLU A 72 -7.99 3.68 -6.19
C GLU A 72 -7.48 3.27 -4.79
N LEU A 73 -7.95 3.92 -3.72
CA LEU A 73 -7.63 3.54 -2.34
C LEU A 73 -8.32 2.23 -1.93
N ASP A 74 -9.56 2.00 -2.37
CA ASP A 74 -10.33 0.78 -2.11
C ASP A 74 -9.68 -0.44 -2.78
N GLU A 75 -9.26 -0.30 -4.04
CA GLU A 75 -8.51 -1.32 -4.77
C GLU A 75 -7.18 -1.64 -4.09
N LEU A 76 -6.42 -0.60 -3.70
CA LEU A 76 -5.17 -0.76 -2.95
C LEU A 76 -5.39 -1.47 -1.61
N CYS A 77 -6.41 -1.08 -0.86
CA CYS A 77 -6.73 -1.67 0.44
C CYS A 77 -7.04 -3.16 0.30
N THR A 78 -7.88 -3.51 -0.68
CA THR A 78 -8.24 -4.90 -1.00
C THR A 78 -6.99 -5.72 -1.33
N ARG A 79 -6.05 -5.16 -2.10
CA ARG A 79 -4.80 -5.84 -2.48
C ARG A 79 -3.88 -6.07 -1.29
N ILE A 80 -3.72 -5.08 -0.42
CA ILE A 80 -2.91 -5.20 0.80
C ILE A 80 -3.53 -6.21 1.78
N GLU A 81 -4.86 -6.22 1.92
CA GLU A 81 -5.57 -7.22 2.71
C GLU A 81 -5.41 -8.63 2.14
N HIS A 82 -5.42 -8.79 0.81
CA HIS A 82 -5.12 -10.06 0.18
C HIS A 82 -3.72 -10.54 0.56
N ALA A 83 -2.70 -9.71 0.36
CA ALA A 83 -1.31 -10.02 0.69
C ALA A 83 -1.12 -10.37 2.18
N TYR A 84 -1.83 -9.68 3.07
CA TYR A 84 -1.82 -9.99 4.50
C TYR A 84 -2.37 -11.38 4.82
N ASN A 85 -3.46 -11.78 4.16
CA ASN A 85 -4.15 -13.03 4.45
C ASN A 85 -3.50 -14.25 3.78
N THR A 86 -2.87 -14.07 2.62
CA THR A 86 -2.29 -15.17 1.82
C THR A 86 -0.78 -15.24 1.90
N GLY A 87 -0.12 -14.14 2.28
CA GLY A 87 1.33 -13.95 2.13
C GLY A 87 1.76 -13.64 0.70
N ASP A 88 0.82 -13.50 -0.24
CA ASP A 88 1.06 -13.21 -1.65
C ASP A 88 0.86 -11.71 -1.93
N GLY A 89 1.97 -10.98 -1.96
CA GLY A 89 2.00 -9.56 -2.28
C GLY A 89 2.45 -9.27 -3.71
N ASP A 90 2.60 -10.29 -4.56
CA ASP A 90 3.05 -10.11 -5.92
C ASP A 90 1.93 -9.50 -6.77
N LEU A 91 2.29 -8.58 -7.67
CA LEU A 91 1.44 -8.23 -8.79
C LEU A 91 1.63 -9.32 -9.83
N ASP A 92 1.20 -10.54 -9.52
CA ASP A 92 1.16 -11.62 -10.49
C ASP A 92 0.60 -11.04 -11.78
N ALA A 93 1.40 -11.12 -12.84
CA ALA A 93 1.20 -10.39 -14.07
C ALA A 93 -0.06 -10.92 -14.77
N LEU A 94 -1.24 -10.56 -14.28
CA LEU A 94 -2.53 -10.76 -14.89
C LEU A 94 -2.61 -9.78 -16.07
N TRP A 95 -1.92 -10.17 -17.14
CA TRP A 95 -2.12 -9.68 -18.50
C TRP A 95 -3.26 -10.47 -19.15
#